data_AF-A0AAW2KI87-F1
#
_entry.id   AF-A0AAW2KI87-F1
#
_cell.length_a   1.000
_cell.length_b   1.000
_cell.length_c   1.000
_cell.angle_alpha   90.00
_cell.angle_beta   90.00
_cell.angle_gamma   90.00
#
_symmetry.space_group_name_H-M   'P 1'
#
loop_
_entity.id
_entity.type
_entity.pdbx_description
1 polymer ?
#
loop_
_entity_poly.entity_id
_entity_poly.type
_entity_poly.pdbx_seq_one_letter_code
_entity_poly.pdbx_strand_id
1 'polypeptide(L)'
;MASQLPDDFKCPISLEIMSDPVILSSGHTFDRSSIQRWLDAGHRTCPITKLPLPEPPSLIPNHALRSLISNFTLVSFPDPLHYLPNPQTLLHLLLSPSSRLEDKINSLDQLTRVSKRDSAIRRRLTESGAVSAVLNCIDSPEPWLQEKALHLLLNLSLDDDSKVGLVAEGIVGKVVYALRCGVGDSRAVAATVLTSLAVLEVNKVTIGSYPDAIPGLVSLLLIGNSREKRSSHRSVHVLFIS
;
A
#
# COMPACT_ATOMS: atom_id res chain seq x y z
N MET A 1 -16.15 -19.79 6.41
CA MET A 1 -15.65 -21.19 6.46
C MET A 1 -14.25 -21.17 5.90
N ALA A 2 -13.25 -21.62 6.68
CA ALA A 2 -11.86 -21.60 6.23
C ALA A 2 -11.70 -22.60 5.07
N SER A 3 -11.37 -22.11 3.87
CA SER A 3 -11.02 -22.95 2.73
C SER A 3 -9.66 -23.58 2.99
N GLN A 4 -9.65 -24.75 3.64
CA GLN A 4 -8.43 -25.53 3.83
C GLN A 4 -7.88 -25.94 2.46
N LEU A 5 -6.59 -25.70 2.27
CA LEU A 5 -5.86 -26.06 1.06
C LEU A 5 -5.90 -27.60 0.87
N PRO A 6 -6.31 -28.12 -0.30
CA PRO A 6 -6.36 -29.55 -0.57
C PRO A 6 -5.00 -30.21 -0.30
N ASP A 7 -5.01 -31.33 0.42
CA ASP A 7 -3.79 -32.08 0.72
C ASP A 7 -3.10 -32.59 -0.54
N ASP A 8 -3.83 -32.76 -1.65
CA ASP A 8 -3.31 -33.15 -2.96
C ASP A 8 -2.29 -32.16 -3.56
N PHE A 9 -2.19 -30.93 -3.02
CA PHE A 9 -1.20 -29.94 -3.44
C PHE A 9 0.11 -30.02 -2.66
N LYS A 10 0.15 -30.81 -1.58
CA LYS A 10 1.34 -30.94 -0.74
C LYS A 10 2.23 -32.06 -1.25
N CYS A 11 3.53 -31.84 -1.20
CA CYS A 11 4.52 -32.85 -1.51
C CYS A 11 4.52 -33.93 -0.41
N PRO A 12 4.40 -35.22 -0.73
CA PRO A 12 4.40 -36.29 0.27
C PRO A 12 5.70 -36.45 1.06
N ILE A 13 6.80 -35.83 0.61
CA ILE A 13 8.12 -35.86 1.29
C ILE A 13 8.24 -34.66 2.25
N SER A 14 8.03 -33.44 1.76
CA SER A 14 8.24 -32.22 2.56
C SER A 14 6.99 -31.75 3.31
N LEU A 15 5.80 -32.25 2.94
CA LEU A 15 4.49 -31.79 3.41
C LEU A 15 4.18 -30.31 3.10
N GLU A 16 4.99 -29.67 2.27
CA GLU A 16 4.83 -28.31 1.77
C GLU A 16 4.13 -28.29 0.40
N ILE A 17 3.56 -27.16 0.00
CA ILE A 17 2.93 -27.00 -1.32
C ILE A 17 3.98 -27.22 -2.42
N MET A 18 3.64 -28.06 -3.41
CA MET A 18 4.52 -28.34 -4.55
C MET A 18 4.66 -27.09 -5.43
N SER A 19 5.88 -26.62 -5.61
CA SER A 19 6.20 -25.50 -6.49
C SER A 19 6.47 -25.97 -7.92
N ASP A 20 7.15 -27.11 -8.06
CA ASP A 20 7.39 -27.76 -9.35
C ASP A 20 7.02 -29.24 -9.29
N PRO A 21 5.72 -29.59 -9.41
CA PRO A 21 5.26 -30.96 -9.27
C PRO A 21 5.76 -31.84 -10.43
N VAL A 22 6.38 -32.97 -10.09
CA VAL A 22 6.87 -34.00 -11.01
C VAL A 22 6.32 -35.38 -10.64
N ILE A 23 5.95 -36.16 -11.66
CA ILE A 23 5.42 -37.52 -11.54
C ILE A 23 6.55 -38.53 -11.74
N LEU A 24 6.60 -39.52 -10.84
CA LEU A 24 7.40 -40.74 -11.02
C LEU A 24 6.65 -41.75 -11.89
N SER A 25 7.38 -42.73 -12.45
CA SER A 25 6.78 -43.87 -13.18
C SER A 25 5.75 -44.66 -12.36
N SER A 26 5.81 -44.57 -11.02
CA SER A 26 4.80 -45.14 -10.13
C SER A 26 3.46 -44.38 -10.10
N GLY A 27 3.33 -43.25 -10.81
CA GLY A 27 2.13 -42.41 -10.86
C GLY A 27 1.98 -41.41 -9.70
N HIS A 28 2.95 -41.34 -8.79
CA HIS A 28 2.91 -40.40 -7.66
C HIS A 28 3.64 -39.09 -7.97
N THR A 29 3.08 -37.99 -7.47
CA THR A 29 3.61 -36.63 -7.70
C THR A 29 4.35 -36.12 -6.47
N PHE A 30 5.49 -35.47 -6.69
CA PHE A 30 6.32 -34.85 -5.67
C PHE A 30 6.80 -33.47 -6.14
N ASP A 31 7.23 -32.61 -5.22
CA ASP A 31 8.00 -31.44 -5.61
C ASP A 31 9.37 -31.89 -6.14
N ARG A 32 9.82 -31.32 -7.27
CA ARG A 32 11.09 -31.67 -7.90
C ARG A 32 12.25 -31.62 -6.91
N SER A 33 12.34 -30.58 -6.10
CA SER A 33 13.47 -30.41 -5.17
C SER A 33 13.52 -31.51 -4.12
N SER A 34 12.35 -31.98 -3.67
CA SER A 34 12.23 -33.02 -2.63
C SER A 34 12.55 -34.40 -3.17
N ILE A 35 12.03 -34.77 -4.34
CA ILE A 35 12.33 -36.07 -4.94
C ILE A 35 13.76 -36.15 -5.47
N GLN A 36 14.32 -35.03 -5.96
CA GLN A 36 15.71 -34.98 -6.38
C GLN A 36 16.64 -35.24 -5.19
N ARG A 37 16.43 -34.57 -4.05
CA ARG A 37 17.19 -34.83 -2.81
C ARG A 37 17.12 -36.30 -2.36
N TRP A 38 15.96 -36.93 -2.50
CA TRP A 38 15.78 -38.35 -2.19
C TRP A 38 16.64 -39.25 -3.11
N LEU A 39 16.64 -38.97 -4.41
CA LEU A 39 17.44 -39.73 -5.38
C LEU A 39 18.96 -39.47 -5.23
N ASP A 40 19.35 -38.24 -4.89
CA ASP A 40 20.74 -37.83 -4.68
C ASP A 40 21.31 -38.45 -3.39
N ALA A 41 20.47 -38.71 -2.38
CA ALA A 41 20.82 -39.49 -1.19
C ALA A 41 21.03 -40.99 -1.46
N GLY A 42 20.94 -41.42 -2.73
CA GLY A 42 21.19 -42.80 -3.14
C GLY A 42 19.96 -43.71 -3.10
N HIS A 43 18.78 -43.18 -2.76
CA HIS A 43 17.56 -43.98 -2.78
C HIS A 43 17.13 -44.29 -4.22
N ARG A 44 16.67 -45.53 -4.44
CA ARG A 44 16.23 -46.05 -5.76
C ARG A 44 14.81 -46.63 -5.71
N THR A 45 14.02 -46.19 -4.74
CA THR A 45 12.64 -46.61 -4.54
C THR A 45 11.71 -45.42 -4.49
N CYS A 46 10.45 -45.62 -4.84
CA CYS A 46 9.41 -44.61 -4.68
C CYS A 46 9.18 -44.34 -3.17
N PRO A 47 9.17 -43.07 -2.71
CA PRO A 47 8.97 -42.74 -1.30
C PRO A 47 7.65 -43.26 -0.70
N ILE A 48 6.62 -43.41 -1.52
CA ILE A 48 5.27 -43.85 -1.10
C ILE A 48 5.13 -45.36 -1.21
N THR A 49 5.29 -45.94 -2.40
CA THR A 49 5.05 -47.37 -2.63
C THR A 49 6.20 -48.26 -2.16
N LYS A 50 7.37 -47.68 -1.91
CA LYS A 50 8.62 -48.38 -1.60
C LYS A 50 9.11 -49.35 -2.69
N LEU A 51 8.48 -49.34 -3.87
CA LEU A 51 8.87 -50.18 -5.00
C LEU A 51 10.09 -49.59 -5.73
N PRO A 52 10.93 -50.44 -6.37
CA PRO A 52 12.08 -49.99 -7.15
C PRO A 52 11.67 -49.06 -8.31
N LEU A 53 12.48 -48.03 -8.56
CA LEU A 53 12.33 -47.14 -9.71
C LEU A 53 13.13 -47.65 -10.90
N PRO A 54 12.69 -47.40 -12.14
CA PRO A 54 13.47 -47.70 -13.34
C PRO A 54 14.76 -46.89 -13.38
N GLU A 55 15.79 -47.43 -14.03
CA GLU A 55 17.08 -46.77 -14.22
C GLU A 55 17.23 -46.31 -15.69
N PRO A 56 17.38 -44.99 -15.97
CA PRO A 56 17.39 -43.87 -15.02
C PRO A 56 15.99 -43.47 -14.53
N PRO A 57 15.87 -42.86 -13.33
CA PRO A 57 14.60 -42.40 -12.80
C PRO A 57 14.01 -41.27 -13.67
N SER A 58 12.82 -41.49 -14.22
CA SER A 58 12.13 -40.49 -15.03
C SER A 58 11.31 -39.55 -14.15
N LEU A 59 11.63 -38.25 -14.19
CA LEU A 59 10.84 -37.18 -13.56
C LEU A 59 10.02 -36.45 -14.62
N ILE A 60 8.74 -36.80 -14.75
CA ILE A 60 7.86 -36.21 -15.76
C ILE A 60 7.17 -34.97 -15.16
N PRO A 61 7.31 -33.77 -15.71
CA PRO A 61 6.62 -32.58 -15.20
C PRO A 61 5.09 -32.75 -15.20
N ASN A 62 4.43 -32.44 -14.08
CA ASN A 62 2.98 -32.42 -13.98
C ASN A 62 2.46 -30.99 -14.20
N HIS A 63 2.43 -30.56 -15.46
CA HIS A 63 1.99 -29.21 -15.83
C HIS A 63 0.55 -28.92 -15.40
N ALA A 64 -0.34 -29.92 -15.47
CA ALA A 64 -1.73 -29.78 -15.05
C ALA A 64 -1.86 -29.47 -13.56
N LEU A 65 -1.17 -30.23 -12.69
CA LEU A 65 -1.17 -29.97 -11.26
C LEU A 65 -0.47 -28.64 -10.93
N ARG A 66 0.60 -28.29 -11.64
CA ARG A 66 1.26 -26.99 -11.49
C ARG A 66 0.30 -25.84 -11.79
N SER A 67 -0.48 -25.95 -12.87
CA SER A 67 -1.51 -24.97 -13.21
C SER A 67 -2.65 -24.93 -12.19
N LEU A 68 -3.08 -26.07 -11.65
CA LEU A 68 -4.12 -26.14 -10.60
C LEU A 68 -3.65 -25.52 -9.29
N ILE A 69 -2.42 -25.82 -8.84
CA ILE A 69 -1.81 -25.21 -7.65
C ILE A 69 -1.64 -23.70 -7.86
N SER A 70 -1.17 -23.28 -9.03
CA SER A 70 -1.05 -21.86 -9.38
C SER A 70 -2.41 -21.16 -9.36
N ASN A 71 -3.45 -21.75 -9.95
CA ASN A 71 -4.79 -21.16 -9.94
C ASN A 71 -5.40 -21.17 -8.54
N PHE A 72 -5.18 -22.23 -7.76
CA PHE A 72 -5.70 -22.31 -6.40
C PHE A 72 -5.00 -21.33 -5.46
N THR A 73 -3.69 -21.12 -5.61
CA THR A 73 -2.96 -20.10 -4.85
C THR A 73 -3.40 -18.69 -5.26
N LEU A 74 -3.69 -18.43 -6.54
CA LEU A 74 -4.31 -17.17 -6.99
C LEU A 74 -5.73 -16.96 -6.42
N VAL A 75 -6.51 -18.03 -6.24
CA VAL A 75 -7.89 -17.98 -5.72
C VAL A 75 -7.94 -17.99 -4.17
N SER A 76 -6.96 -18.60 -3.49
CA SER A 76 -6.94 -18.75 -2.02
C SER A 76 -5.96 -17.81 -1.30
N PHE A 77 -5.01 -17.22 -2.01
CA PHE A 77 -4.19 -16.10 -1.54
C PHE A 77 -4.28 -14.99 -2.58
N PRO A 78 -5.27 -14.09 -2.44
CA PRO A 78 -5.43 -13.04 -3.42
C PRO A 78 -4.17 -12.18 -3.43
N ASP A 79 -3.61 -12.03 -4.63
CA ASP A 79 -2.61 -11.04 -4.96
C ASP A 79 -3.06 -9.67 -4.41
N PRO A 80 -2.27 -8.97 -3.56
CA PRO A 80 -2.66 -7.71 -2.94
C PRO A 80 -3.08 -6.61 -3.92
N LEU A 81 -2.79 -6.78 -5.21
CA LEU A 81 -3.10 -5.78 -6.24
C LEU A 81 -4.41 -6.03 -6.99
N HIS A 82 -5.01 -7.22 -6.94
CA HIS A 82 -6.25 -7.55 -7.65
C HIS A 82 -7.53 -7.48 -6.80
N TYR A 83 -7.40 -7.28 -5.48
CA TYR A 83 -8.51 -7.05 -4.55
C TYR A 83 -8.58 -5.60 -4.03
N LEU A 84 -7.94 -4.65 -4.71
CA LEU A 84 -8.14 -3.26 -4.34
C LEU A 84 -9.62 -2.91 -4.58
N PRO A 85 -10.40 -2.54 -3.54
CA PRO A 85 -11.76 -2.12 -3.74
C PRO A 85 -11.74 -0.90 -4.67
N ASN A 86 -12.74 -0.80 -5.56
CA ASN A 86 -12.90 0.38 -6.42
C ASN A 86 -12.70 1.64 -5.56
N PRO A 87 -11.86 2.61 -5.97
CA PRO A 87 -11.64 3.85 -5.23
C PRO A 87 -12.95 4.50 -4.75
N GLN A 88 -14.02 4.41 -5.54
CA GLN A 88 -15.35 4.92 -5.15
C GLN A 88 -15.95 4.22 -3.94
N THR A 89 -15.79 2.90 -3.83
CA THR A 89 -16.24 2.12 -2.66
C THR A 89 -15.45 2.52 -1.41
N LEU A 90 -14.14 2.73 -1.55
CA LEU A 90 -13.29 3.22 -0.46
C LEU A 90 -13.70 4.63 -0.01
N LEU A 91 -14.02 5.51 -0.96
CA LEU A 91 -14.53 6.85 -0.64
C LEU A 91 -15.86 6.80 0.10
N HIS A 92 -16.77 5.91 -0.29
CA HIS A 92 -18.03 5.72 0.42
C HIS A 92 -17.81 5.28 1.88
N LEU A 93 -16.80 4.44 2.15
CA LEU A 93 -16.44 4.07 3.52
C LEU A 93 -15.88 5.25 4.32
N LEU A 94 -15.12 6.15 3.70
CA LEU A 94 -14.62 7.36 4.37
C LEU A 94 -15.73 8.35 4.71
N LEU A 95 -16.66 8.54 3.76
CA LEU A 95 -17.78 9.46 3.89
C LEU A 95 -18.86 8.95 4.85
N SER A 96 -19.00 7.62 4.99
CA SER A 96 -19.99 7.04 5.89
C SER A 96 -19.65 7.36 7.36
N PRO A 97 -20.56 7.99 8.12
CA PRO A 97 -20.34 8.23 9.54
C PRO A 97 -20.38 6.94 10.38
N SER A 98 -21.04 5.89 9.89
CA SER A 98 -21.19 4.61 10.58
C SER A 98 -20.02 3.64 10.38
N SER A 99 -19.07 3.94 9.50
CA SER A 99 -17.91 3.08 9.27
C SER A 99 -16.95 3.12 10.44
N ARG A 100 -16.33 1.97 10.73
CA ARG A 100 -15.40 1.84 11.86
C ARG A 100 -14.10 2.57 11.53
N LEU A 101 -13.40 3.01 12.59
CA LEU A 101 -12.11 3.67 12.47
C LEU A 101 -11.10 2.83 11.65
N GLU A 102 -11.05 1.53 11.91
CA GLU A 102 -10.19 0.58 11.19
C GLU A 102 -10.50 0.54 9.68
N ASP A 103 -11.78 0.54 9.31
CA ASP A 103 -12.19 0.54 7.91
C ASP A 103 -11.79 1.83 7.20
N LYS A 104 -11.88 2.98 7.90
CA LYS A 104 -11.42 4.27 7.39
C LYS A 104 -9.90 4.30 7.21
N ILE A 105 -9.15 3.81 8.20
CA ILE A 105 -7.69 3.71 8.12
C ILE A 105 -7.28 2.81 6.95
N ASN A 106 -7.89 1.64 6.81
CA ASN A 106 -7.63 0.72 5.70
C ASN A 106 -7.95 1.38 4.34
N SER A 107 -9.07 2.09 4.26
CA SER A 107 -9.47 2.81 3.04
C SER A 107 -8.45 3.89 2.66
N LEU A 108 -7.98 4.69 3.63
CA LEU A 108 -6.94 5.71 3.39
C LEU A 108 -5.62 5.08 2.96
N ASP A 109 -5.19 3.97 3.58
CA ASP A 109 -3.92 3.32 3.25
C ASP A 109 -3.96 2.76 1.82
N GLN A 110 -5.08 2.15 1.43
CA GLN A 110 -5.30 1.64 0.06
C GLN A 110 -5.35 2.77 -0.97
N LEU A 111 -6.12 3.83 -0.73
CA LEU A 111 -6.18 5.00 -1.60
C LEU A 111 -4.80 5.69 -1.73
N THR A 112 -4.03 5.75 -0.65
CA THR A 112 -2.67 6.29 -0.65
C THR A 112 -1.74 5.44 -1.51
N ARG A 113 -1.84 4.11 -1.44
CA ARG A 113 -1.03 3.21 -2.27
C ARG A 113 -1.28 3.41 -3.76
N VAL A 114 -2.53 3.54 -4.17
CA VAL A 114 -2.87 3.63 -5.60
C VAL A 114 -2.67 5.02 -6.19
N SER A 115 -2.87 6.08 -5.41
CA SER A 115 -2.62 7.45 -5.86
C SER A 115 -1.13 7.79 -6.02
N LYS A 116 -0.24 6.98 -5.43
CA LYS A 116 1.21 7.25 -5.37
C LYS A 116 1.88 7.35 -6.75
N ARG A 117 1.41 6.58 -7.74
CA ARG A 117 2.06 6.49 -9.06
C ARG A 117 1.15 6.86 -10.23
N ASP A 118 -0.13 7.07 -9.99
CA ASP A 118 -1.12 7.26 -11.04
C ASP A 118 -1.80 8.63 -10.93
N SER A 119 -1.51 9.51 -11.89
CA SER A 119 -2.10 10.85 -11.98
C SER A 119 -3.59 10.81 -12.32
N ALA A 120 -4.04 9.86 -13.14
CA ALA A 120 -5.45 9.73 -13.49
C ALA A 120 -6.27 9.34 -12.26
N ILE A 121 -5.76 8.47 -11.39
CA ILE A 121 -6.40 8.14 -10.12
C ILE A 121 -6.46 9.37 -9.20
N ARG A 122 -5.37 10.15 -9.07
CA ARG A 122 -5.38 11.37 -8.28
C ARG A 122 -6.46 12.35 -8.73
N ARG A 123 -6.53 12.61 -10.04
CA ARG A 123 -7.52 13.53 -10.62
C ARG A 123 -8.95 13.06 -10.35
N ARG A 124 -9.23 11.77 -10.60
CA ARG A 124 -10.53 11.17 -10.30
C ARG A 124 -10.92 11.27 -8.82
N LEU A 125 -9.97 11.09 -7.91
CA LEU A 125 -10.22 11.22 -6.47
C LEU A 125 -10.61 12.65 -6.11
N THR A 126 -9.86 13.64 -6.61
CA THR A 126 -10.19 15.06 -6.41
C THR A 126 -11.58 15.40 -6.95
N GLU A 127 -11.95 14.89 -8.13
CA GLU A 127 -13.26 15.09 -8.75
C GLU A 127 -14.42 14.36 -8.04
N SER A 128 -14.12 13.30 -7.27
CA SER A 128 -15.12 12.44 -6.61
C SER A 128 -15.46 12.88 -5.18
N GLY A 129 -15.05 14.08 -4.75
CA GLY A 129 -15.27 14.57 -3.39
C GLY A 129 -14.38 13.92 -2.32
N ALA A 130 -13.27 13.28 -2.73
CA ALA A 130 -12.33 12.66 -1.80
C ALA A 130 -11.68 13.68 -0.86
N VAL A 131 -11.47 14.91 -1.33
CA VAL A 131 -10.81 15.98 -0.57
C VAL A 131 -11.60 16.29 0.70
N SER A 132 -12.91 16.55 0.58
CA SER A 132 -13.81 16.74 1.72
C SER A 132 -13.76 15.57 2.72
N ALA A 133 -13.79 14.32 2.23
CA ALA A 133 -13.68 13.13 3.08
C ALA A 133 -12.36 13.09 3.86
N VAL A 134 -11.26 13.43 3.19
CA VAL A 134 -9.92 13.51 3.78
C VAL A 134 -9.82 14.63 4.80
N LEU A 135 -10.41 15.81 4.54
CA LEU A 135 -10.43 16.92 5.51
C LEU A 135 -11.17 16.53 6.79
N ASN A 136 -12.31 15.85 6.67
CA ASN A 136 -13.04 15.32 7.83
C ASN A 136 -12.20 14.29 8.63
N CYS A 137 -11.36 13.51 7.96
CA CYS A 137 -10.45 12.58 8.63
C CYS A 137 -9.29 13.31 9.33
N ILE A 138 -8.81 14.44 8.79
CA ILE A 138 -7.77 15.27 9.43
C ILE A 138 -8.29 15.94 10.71
N ASP A 139 -9.57 16.28 10.76
CA ASP A 139 -10.25 16.84 11.95
C ASP A 139 -10.52 15.81 13.05
N SER A 140 -10.29 14.53 12.78
CA SER A 140 -10.49 13.49 13.77
C SER A 140 -9.52 13.66 14.96
N PRO A 141 -9.96 13.37 16.19
CA PRO A 141 -9.06 13.36 17.36
C PRO A 141 -8.02 12.23 17.28
N GLU A 142 -8.18 11.26 16.40
CA GLU A 142 -7.31 10.08 16.27
C GLU A 142 -6.04 10.41 15.47
N PRO A 143 -4.85 10.42 16.11
CA PRO A 143 -3.60 10.85 15.44
C PRO A 143 -3.25 9.97 14.23
N TRP A 144 -3.50 8.67 14.35
CA TRP A 144 -3.24 7.69 13.29
C TRP A 144 -4.09 7.92 12.05
N LEU A 145 -5.35 8.31 12.23
CA LEU A 145 -6.25 8.60 11.11
C LEU A 145 -5.83 9.90 10.42
N GLN A 146 -5.51 10.94 11.21
CA GLN A 146 -5.01 12.21 10.71
C GLN A 146 -3.73 12.01 9.88
N GLU A 147 -2.77 11.23 10.36
CA GLU A 147 -1.51 10.94 9.65
C GLU A 147 -1.78 10.30 8.28
N LYS A 148 -2.64 9.28 8.23
CA LYS A 148 -3.01 8.59 6.98
C LYS A 148 -3.74 9.52 6.00
N ALA A 149 -4.60 10.39 6.52
CA ALA A 149 -5.32 11.36 5.72
C ALA A 149 -4.36 12.40 5.10
N LEU A 150 -3.38 12.89 5.86
CA LEU A 150 -2.34 13.80 5.37
C LEU A 150 -1.47 13.17 4.27
N HIS A 151 -1.18 11.87 4.36
CA HIS A 151 -0.44 11.15 3.32
C HIS A 151 -1.23 11.05 2.01
N LEU A 152 -2.53 10.75 2.08
CA LEU A 152 -3.37 10.77 0.89
C LEU A 152 -3.44 12.18 0.29
N LEU A 153 -3.62 13.21 1.14
CA LEU A 153 -3.63 14.61 0.72
C LEU A 153 -2.33 15.01 0.03
N LEU A 154 -1.18 14.57 0.55
CA LEU A 154 0.11 14.79 -0.08
C LEU A 154 0.14 14.20 -1.49
N ASN A 155 -0.31 12.96 -1.67
CA ASN A 155 -0.38 12.36 -3.00
C ASN A 155 -1.27 13.19 -3.93
N LEU A 156 -2.49 13.56 -3.50
CA LEU A 156 -3.38 14.40 -4.30
C LEU A 156 -2.72 15.72 -4.71
N SER A 157 -1.97 16.35 -3.79
CA SER A 157 -1.26 17.61 -4.05
C SER A 157 -0.15 17.49 -5.11
N LEU A 158 0.30 16.28 -5.47
CA LEU A 158 1.34 16.09 -6.50
C LEU A 158 0.82 16.38 -7.91
N ASP A 159 -0.49 16.46 -8.12
CA ASP A 159 -1.08 16.78 -9.41
C ASP A 159 -1.22 18.30 -9.57
N ASP A 160 -0.48 18.90 -10.52
CA ASP A 160 -0.42 20.37 -10.73
C ASP A 160 -1.79 20.98 -11.04
N ASP A 161 -2.59 20.31 -11.87
CA ASP A 161 -3.92 20.79 -12.28
C ASP A 161 -4.88 20.91 -11.08
N SER A 162 -4.72 20.04 -10.07
CA SER A 162 -5.59 20.02 -8.90
C SER A 162 -5.21 21.03 -7.81
N LYS A 163 -4.00 21.60 -7.81
CA LYS A 163 -3.45 22.36 -6.68
C LYS A 163 -4.29 23.58 -6.29
N VAL A 164 -4.78 24.33 -7.27
CA VAL A 164 -5.64 25.51 -7.02
C VAL A 164 -6.98 25.08 -6.41
N GLY A 165 -7.58 24.01 -6.95
CA GLY A 165 -8.84 23.46 -6.44
C GLY A 165 -8.70 22.97 -5.00
N LEU A 166 -7.59 22.31 -4.68
CA LEU A 166 -7.27 21.89 -3.31
C LEU A 166 -7.18 23.08 -2.35
N VAL A 167 -6.49 24.16 -2.72
CA VAL A 167 -6.42 25.37 -1.89
C VAL A 167 -7.80 26.01 -1.71
N ALA A 168 -8.60 26.05 -2.78
CA ALA A 168 -9.97 26.57 -2.74
C ALA A 168 -10.91 25.75 -1.84
N GLU A 169 -10.70 24.44 -1.71
CA GLU A 169 -11.41 23.58 -0.75
C GLU A 169 -11.01 23.83 0.72
N GLY A 170 -10.07 24.74 0.98
CA GLY A 170 -9.72 25.15 2.34
C GLY A 170 -8.73 24.21 3.04
N ILE A 171 -8.00 23.37 2.29
CA ILE A 171 -7.07 22.41 2.90
C ILE A 171 -5.95 23.09 3.69
N VAL A 172 -5.58 24.34 3.34
CA VAL A 172 -4.47 25.07 3.96
C VAL A 172 -4.67 25.17 5.48
N GLY A 173 -5.87 25.46 5.94
CA GLY A 173 -6.15 25.56 7.37
C GLY A 173 -5.96 24.25 8.13
N LYS A 174 -6.43 23.15 7.55
CA LYS A 174 -6.30 21.81 8.14
C LYS A 174 -4.84 21.37 8.18
N VAL A 175 -4.09 21.65 7.12
CA VAL A 175 -2.65 21.35 7.05
C VAL A 175 -1.86 22.20 8.04
N VAL A 176 -2.15 23.50 8.17
CA VAL A 176 -1.50 24.38 9.14
C VAL A 176 -1.81 23.97 10.58
N TYR A 177 -3.04 23.52 10.86
CA TYR A 177 -3.38 22.94 12.16
C TYR A 177 -2.52 21.69 12.45
N ALA A 178 -2.42 20.75 11.51
CA ALA A 178 -1.58 19.56 11.65
C ALA A 178 -0.07 19.88 11.76
N LEU A 179 0.39 20.95 11.12
CA LEU A 179 1.76 21.44 11.22
C LEU A 179 2.12 21.84 12.67
N ARG A 180 1.17 22.45 13.38
CA ARG A 180 1.36 22.97 14.74
C ARG A 180 1.12 21.92 15.80
N CYS A 181 0.02 21.20 15.68
CA CYS A 181 -0.52 20.33 16.72
C CYS A 181 -0.35 18.83 16.41
N GLY A 182 0.14 18.48 15.22
CA GLY A 182 0.30 17.09 14.82
C GLY A 182 1.31 16.34 15.69
N VAL A 183 1.13 15.02 15.78
CA VAL A 183 2.03 14.10 16.48
C VAL A 183 2.75 13.23 15.46
N GLY A 184 3.93 12.70 15.81
CA GLY A 184 4.66 11.77 14.94
C GLY A 184 5.08 12.41 13.61
N ASP A 185 4.78 11.73 12.51
CA ASP A 185 5.16 12.18 11.17
C ASP A 185 4.26 13.28 10.60
N SER A 186 3.08 13.53 11.19
CA SER A 186 2.06 14.45 10.68
C SER A 186 2.59 15.86 10.43
N ARG A 187 3.45 16.39 11.31
CA ARG A 187 4.03 17.74 11.17
C ARG A 187 4.95 17.85 9.95
N ALA A 188 5.80 16.83 9.74
CA ALA A 188 6.69 16.78 8.58
C ALA A 188 5.92 16.59 7.27
N VAL A 189 4.87 15.76 7.28
CA VAL A 189 3.99 15.56 6.12
C VAL A 189 3.22 16.84 5.81
N ALA A 190 2.67 17.52 6.81
CA ALA A 190 1.98 18.81 6.64
C ALA A 190 2.88 19.86 5.97
N ALA A 191 4.13 20.02 6.45
CA ALA A 191 5.10 20.91 5.81
C ALA A 191 5.37 20.51 4.34
N THR A 192 5.39 19.21 4.05
CA THR A 192 5.59 18.69 2.69
C THR A 192 4.38 18.97 1.79
N VAL A 193 3.16 18.89 2.31
CA VAL A 193 1.94 19.28 1.59
C VAL A 193 1.98 20.77 1.25
N LEU A 194 2.30 21.64 2.21
CA LEU A 194 2.46 23.08 1.96
C LEU A 194 3.53 23.36 0.89
N THR A 195 4.66 22.65 0.95
CA THR A 195 5.72 22.73 -0.06
C THR A 195 5.20 22.37 -1.45
N SER A 196 4.48 21.24 -1.56
CA SER A 196 3.92 20.75 -2.82
C SER A 196 2.94 21.75 -3.45
N LEU A 197 2.05 22.33 -2.64
CA LEU A 197 1.08 23.34 -3.10
C LEU A 197 1.77 24.65 -3.52
N ALA A 198 2.81 25.06 -2.80
CA ALA A 198 3.55 26.30 -3.02
C ALA A 198 4.45 26.27 -4.27
N VAL A 199 4.65 25.11 -4.90
CA VAL A 199 5.31 25.02 -6.22
C VAL A 199 4.55 25.85 -7.26
N LEU A 200 3.22 25.99 -7.10
CA LEU A 200 2.41 26.84 -7.95
C LEU A 200 2.35 28.26 -7.38
N GLU A 201 2.87 29.24 -8.13
CA GLU A 201 2.99 30.64 -7.70
C GLU A 201 1.71 31.22 -7.08
N VAL A 202 0.56 30.97 -7.71
CA VAL A 202 -0.73 31.52 -7.26
C VAL A 202 -1.12 31.06 -5.85
N ASN A 203 -0.58 29.95 -5.36
CA ASN A 203 -0.86 29.43 -4.03
C ASN A 203 0.02 30.06 -2.95
N LYS A 204 1.20 30.60 -3.31
CA LYS A 204 2.20 31.09 -2.34
C LYS A 204 1.64 32.19 -1.46
N VAL A 205 0.92 33.15 -2.05
CA VAL A 205 0.29 34.26 -1.30
C VAL A 205 -0.74 33.73 -0.32
N THR A 206 -1.63 32.84 -0.77
CA THR A 206 -2.66 32.25 0.09
C THR A 206 -2.07 31.47 1.26
N ILE A 207 -1.00 30.70 1.01
CA ILE A 207 -0.32 29.93 2.06
C ILE A 207 0.46 30.86 3.00
N GLY A 208 1.22 31.82 2.47
CA GLY A 208 2.05 32.74 3.25
C GLY A 208 1.23 33.71 4.10
N SER A 209 0.05 34.12 3.64
CA SER A 209 -0.88 34.95 4.41
C SER A 209 -1.75 34.16 5.39
N TYR A 210 -1.71 32.82 5.37
CA TYR A 210 -2.54 32.02 6.26
C TYR A 210 -2.02 32.11 7.71
N PRO A 211 -2.90 32.38 8.71
CA PRO A 211 -2.49 32.49 10.11
C PRO A 211 -1.71 31.27 10.58
N ASP A 212 -0.61 31.52 11.28
CA ASP A 212 0.29 30.50 11.82
C ASP A 212 0.99 29.57 10.80
N ALA A 213 0.84 29.77 9.49
CA ALA A 213 1.57 28.98 8.50
C ALA A 213 3.09 29.22 8.59
N ILE A 214 3.52 30.48 8.46
CA ILE A 214 4.93 30.86 8.58
C ILE A 214 5.45 30.61 10.01
N PRO A 215 4.79 31.07 11.09
CA PRO A 215 5.23 30.76 12.46
C PRO A 215 5.37 29.26 12.73
N GLY A 216 4.44 28.42 12.22
CA GLY A 216 4.50 26.97 12.35
C GLY A 216 5.71 26.37 11.65
N LEU A 217 6.01 26.81 10.42
CA LEU A 217 7.20 26.37 9.68
C LEU A 217 8.49 26.79 10.40
N VAL A 218 8.57 28.04 10.86
CA VAL A 218 9.73 28.53 11.62
C VAL A 218 9.91 27.74 12.93
N SER A 219 8.82 27.43 13.64
CA SER A 219 8.86 26.57 14.82
C SER A 219 9.47 25.20 14.52
N LEU A 220 9.08 24.54 13.43
CA LEU A 220 9.68 23.27 13.01
C LEU A 220 11.19 23.38 12.73
N LEU A 221 11.66 24.49 12.16
CA LEU A 221 13.09 24.70 11.90
C LEU A 221 13.90 24.78 13.19
N LEU A 222 13.34 25.43 14.21
CA LEU A 222 14.01 25.65 15.49
C LEU A 222 14.02 24.39 16.35
N ILE A 223 12.83 23.86 16.64
CA ILE A 223 12.61 22.82 17.67
C ILE A 223 12.22 21.45 17.11
N GLY A 224 12.04 21.32 15.80
CA GLY A 224 11.64 20.05 15.18
C GLY A 224 12.74 18.99 15.15
N ASN A 225 12.37 17.75 14.85
CA ASN A 225 13.33 16.67 14.58
C ASN A 225 14.01 16.83 13.20
N SER A 226 15.01 16.00 12.89
CA SER A 226 15.77 16.10 11.63
C SER A 226 14.91 16.05 10.36
N ARG A 227 13.81 15.28 10.37
CA ARG A 227 12.89 15.17 9.22
C ARG A 227 11.99 16.40 9.11
N GLU A 228 11.42 16.84 10.22
CA GLU A 228 10.62 18.07 10.31
C GLU A 228 11.40 19.31 9.86
N LYS A 229 12.64 19.47 10.34
CA LYS A 229 13.53 20.58 9.94
C LYS A 229 13.77 20.58 8.43
N ARG A 230 14.04 19.41 7.84
CA ARG A 230 14.27 19.27 6.40
C ARG A 230 13.03 19.64 5.58
N SER A 231 11.85 19.14 5.98
CA SER A 231 10.59 19.45 5.30
C SER A 231 10.24 20.93 5.44
N SER A 232 10.40 21.50 6.63
CA SER A 232 10.13 22.92 6.86
C SER A 232 11.08 23.84 6.07
N HIS A 233 12.39 23.51 6.05
CA HIS A 233 13.37 24.25 5.27
C HIS A 233 12.99 24.32 3.78
N ARG A 234 12.59 23.18 3.21
CA ARG A 234 12.10 23.12 1.83
C ARG A 234 10.85 23.97 1.62
N SER A 235 9.90 23.90 2.56
CA SER A 235 8.66 24.69 2.47
C SER A 235 8.93 26.19 2.48
N VAL A 236 9.76 26.67 3.41
CA VAL A 236 10.16 28.09 3.49
C VAL A 236 10.91 28.51 2.23
N HIS A 237 11.83 27.68 1.72
CA HIS A 237 12.54 27.99 0.48
C HIS A 237 11.59 28.13 -0.71
N VAL A 238 10.64 27.21 -0.89
CA VAL A 238 9.69 27.28 -2.01
C VAL A 238 8.74 28.47 -1.88
N LEU A 239 8.36 28.86 -0.67
CA LEU A 239 7.45 29.98 -0.45
C LEU A 239 8.07 31.35 -0.71
N PHE A 240 9.38 31.51 -0.49
CA PHE A 240 10.03 32.84 -0.49
C PHE A 240 11.20 33.00 -1.47
N ILE A 241 11.79 31.90 -1.96
CA ILE A 241 13.07 31.94 -2.68
C ILE A 241 12.94 31.37 -4.10
N SER A 242 12.20 30.27 -4.25
CA SER A 242 11.83 29.72 -5.57
C SER A 242 10.75 30.56 -6.21
#